data_AF-A0A9E3P3R8-F1
#
_entry.id   AF-A0A9E3P3R8-F1
#
_cell.length_a   1.000
_cell.length_b   1.000
_cell.length_c   1.000
_cell.angle_alpha   90.00
_cell.angle_beta   90.00
_cell.angle_gamma   90.00
#
_symmetry.space_group_name_H-M   'P 1'
#
loop_
_entity.id
_entity.type
_entity.pdbx_description
1 polymer ?
#
loop_
_entity_poly.entity_id
_entity_poly.type
_entity_poly.pdbx_seq_one_letter_code
_entity_poly.pdbx_strand_id
1 'polypeptide(L)'
;ITHAITAKTSKLSSEGESGALNESFSDVMAASAEEWFNETRDPVQNLVIGENWKRDGKGIRNMVDPTLHGHPDHMRNGRFCKPIASCEIHAMAGVPNRAFSLMTVGGTNQTSGVSVAKGIGWKAAREIWFGTLTNLTPQSTFTIAALAQFTVAWARGADVPRAVGCAWHAVGVLELNAAFDPRLATLVCPPAASAPPPAKSGIVESQGCMGRGDVVLCDDKEPSSATVCKNGGVVGTMVCADTAMRCKRVSPSDPTAVLDADGELACE
;
A
#
# COMPACT_ATOMS: atom_id res chain seq x y z
N ILE A 1 -6.25 2.96 24.06
CA ILE A 1 -6.05 4.41 24.32
C ILE A 1 -6.75 5.25 23.25
N THR A 2 -6.50 5.00 21.97
CA THR A 2 -7.06 5.84 20.88
C THR A 2 -8.58 5.95 20.87
N HIS A 3 -9.34 4.88 21.13
CA HIS A 3 -10.80 5.00 21.29
C HIS A 3 -11.22 6.04 22.35
N ALA A 4 -10.47 6.21 23.44
CA ALA A 4 -10.75 7.23 24.44
C ALA A 4 -10.50 8.64 23.90
N ILE A 5 -9.48 8.82 23.05
CA ILE A 5 -9.22 10.07 22.34
C ILE A 5 -10.37 10.35 21.38
N THR A 6 -10.80 9.37 20.57
CA THR A 6 -11.95 9.48 19.66
C THR A 6 -13.22 9.89 20.42
N ALA A 7 -13.50 9.23 21.55
CA ALA A 7 -14.67 9.52 22.39
C ALA A 7 -14.66 10.93 23.01
N LYS A 8 -13.49 11.56 23.15
CA LYS A 8 -13.34 12.93 23.67
C LYS A 8 -13.18 14.00 22.58
N THR A 9 -13.05 13.60 21.31
CA THR A 9 -12.84 14.49 20.16
C THR A 9 -14.02 14.40 19.18
N SER A 10 -13.86 13.70 18.05
CA SER A 10 -14.90 13.58 17.01
C SER A 10 -16.14 12.81 17.43
N LYS A 11 -16.00 11.92 18.43
CA LYS A 11 -17.07 11.04 18.89
C LYS A 11 -17.66 10.20 17.75
N LEU A 12 -16.83 9.76 16.80
CA LEU A 12 -17.23 8.81 15.75
C LEU A 12 -18.07 7.69 16.37
N SER A 13 -19.27 7.47 15.82
CA SER A 13 -20.17 6.43 16.31
C SER A 13 -19.54 5.05 16.14
N SER A 14 -20.09 4.03 16.80
CA SER A 14 -19.57 2.66 16.76
C SER A 14 -20.32 1.77 15.75
N GLU A 15 -20.83 2.37 14.68
CA GLU A 15 -21.62 1.71 13.64
C GLU A 15 -21.30 2.29 12.26
N GLY A 16 -21.60 1.55 11.19
CA GLY A 16 -21.40 2.03 9.84
C GLY A 16 -19.95 2.39 9.49
N GLU A 17 -19.77 3.35 8.59
CA GLU A 17 -18.45 3.85 8.21
C GLU A 17 -17.77 4.64 9.32
N SER A 18 -18.51 5.36 10.17
CA SER A 18 -17.95 6.06 11.33
C SER A 18 -17.35 5.10 12.35
N GLY A 19 -17.99 3.94 12.57
CA GLY A 19 -17.44 2.86 13.39
C GLY A 19 -16.17 2.27 12.80
N ALA A 20 -16.16 2.01 11.49
CA ALA A 20 -14.96 1.54 10.80
C ALA A 20 -13.81 2.56 10.81
N LEU A 21 -14.12 3.87 10.75
CA LEU A 21 -13.14 4.93 10.98
C LEU A 21 -12.63 4.89 12.41
N ASN A 22 -13.50 4.74 13.42
CA ASN A 22 -13.10 4.67 14.82
C ASN A 22 -12.09 3.53 15.08
N GLU A 23 -12.34 2.36 14.50
CA GLU A 23 -11.40 1.24 14.49
C GLU A 23 -10.09 1.58 13.75
N SER A 24 -10.19 2.13 12.54
CA SER A 24 -9.01 2.46 11.72
C SER A 24 -8.11 3.52 12.36
N PHE A 25 -8.69 4.56 12.98
CA PHE A 25 -7.93 5.54 13.76
C PHE A 25 -7.17 4.86 14.91
N SER A 26 -7.79 3.86 15.55
CA SER A 26 -7.14 3.11 16.63
C SER A 26 -5.99 2.25 16.11
N ASP A 27 -6.16 1.55 14.99
CA ASP A 27 -5.10 0.79 14.32
C ASP A 27 -3.94 1.70 13.89
N VAL A 28 -4.24 2.81 13.19
CA VAL A 28 -3.23 3.76 12.70
C VAL A 28 -2.40 4.33 13.84
N MET A 29 -3.04 4.72 14.94
CA MET A 29 -2.32 5.28 16.09
C MET A 29 -1.51 4.22 16.82
N ALA A 30 -1.98 2.97 16.88
CA ALA A 30 -1.20 1.86 17.43
C ALA A 30 0.04 1.57 16.57
N ALA A 31 -0.15 1.43 15.26
CA ALA A 31 0.92 1.22 14.28
C ALA A 31 1.95 2.36 14.28
N SER A 32 1.47 3.62 14.37
CA SER A 32 2.33 4.80 14.46
C SER A 32 3.12 4.87 15.77
N ALA A 33 2.56 4.37 16.87
CA ALA A 33 3.27 4.28 18.14
C ALA A 33 4.33 3.18 18.10
N GLU A 34 4.03 2.02 17.51
CA GLU A 34 5.02 0.97 17.30
C GLU A 34 6.18 1.45 16.43
N GLU A 35 5.88 2.14 15.32
CA GLU A 35 6.91 2.72 14.46
C GLU A 35 7.79 3.74 15.19
N TRP A 36 7.19 4.62 16.00
CA TRP A 36 7.92 5.61 16.78
C TRP A 36 8.94 5.00 17.75
N PHE A 37 8.61 3.84 18.34
CA PHE A 37 9.51 3.15 19.27
C PHE A 37 10.46 2.17 18.57
N ASN A 38 10.31 1.95 17.26
CA ASN A 38 11.04 0.92 16.52
C ASN A 38 11.48 1.40 15.13
N GLU A 39 12.15 2.55 15.07
CA GLU A 39 12.57 3.22 13.84
C GLU A 39 13.53 2.39 12.96
N THR A 40 14.15 1.33 13.50
CA THR A 40 15.07 0.44 12.76
C THR A 40 14.37 -0.75 12.10
N ARG A 41 13.09 -0.98 12.40
CA ARG A 41 12.29 -2.04 11.79
C ARG A 41 11.82 -1.63 10.41
N ASP A 42 11.68 -2.61 9.52
CA ASP A 42 11.03 -2.42 8.22
C ASP A 42 9.68 -1.69 8.40
N PRO A 43 9.52 -0.49 7.80
CA PRO A 43 8.32 0.34 7.92
C PRO A 43 7.01 -0.40 7.61
N VAL A 44 7.04 -1.44 6.77
CA VAL A 44 5.87 -2.22 6.39
C VAL A 44 5.43 -3.17 7.51
N GLN A 45 6.35 -3.61 8.37
CA GLN A 45 6.03 -4.57 9.43
C GLN A 45 5.21 -3.94 10.57
N ASN A 46 5.34 -2.63 10.79
CA ASN A 46 4.54 -1.90 11.77
C ASN A 46 3.06 -1.75 11.35
N LEU A 47 2.71 -2.15 10.12
CA LEU A 47 1.35 -2.14 9.57
C LEU A 47 0.60 -3.47 9.79
N VAL A 48 1.15 -4.38 10.59
CA VAL A 48 0.44 -5.57 11.10
C VAL A 48 -0.03 -5.25 12.52
N ILE A 49 -1.29 -5.51 12.84
CA ILE A 49 -1.86 -5.19 14.16
C ILE A 49 -1.88 -6.46 15.01
N GLY A 50 -1.21 -6.44 16.16
CA GLY A 50 -1.28 -7.51 17.16
C GLY A 50 -0.45 -8.75 16.80
N GLU A 51 0.54 -8.59 15.94
CA GLU A 51 1.57 -9.56 15.55
C GLU A 51 2.31 -10.16 16.74
N ASN A 52 2.59 -9.38 17.79
CA ASN A 52 3.22 -9.88 19.01
C ASN A 52 2.27 -10.68 19.94
N TRP A 53 0.96 -10.56 19.76
CA TRP A 53 -0.02 -11.33 20.53
C TRP A 53 -0.27 -12.72 19.93
N LYS A 54 -0.23 -12.82 18.60
CA LYS A 54 -0.42 -14.06 17.85
C LYS A 54 0.90 -14.80 17.68
N ARG A 55 0.96 -16.08 18.08
CA ARG A 55 2.18 -16.90 17.99
C ARG A 55 2.69 -17.13 16.55
N ASP A 56 1.85 -16.89 15.54
CA ASP A 56 2.22 -17.02 14.12
C ASP A 56 2.73 -15.71 13.51
N GLY A 57 2.77 -14.61 14.27
CA GLY A 57 3.24 -13.30 13.80
C GLY A 57 2.34 -12.62 12.77
N LYS A 58 1.16 -13.18 12.45
CA LYS A 58 0.27 -12.64 11.40
C LYS A 58 -0.65 -11.53 11.88
N GLY A 59 -0.71 -11.33 13.20
CA GLY A 59 -1.61 -10.37 13.84
C GLY A 59 -3.09 -10.72 13.65
N ILE A 60 -3.95 -9.76 13.98
CA ILE A 60 -5.41 -9.82 13.78
C ILE A 60 -5.85 -9.05 12.54
N ARG A 61 -5.02 -8.12 12.05
CA ARG A 61 -5.25 -7.30 10.86
C ARG A 61 -3.92 -7.00 10.19
N ASN A 62 -3.96 -6.83 8.87
CA ASN A 62 -2.85 -6.35 8.07
C ASN A 62 -3.32 -5.14 7.28
N MET A 63 -2.72 -3.97 7.50
CA MET A 63 -3.12 -2.73 6.85
C MET A 63 -2.57 -2.62 5.42
N VAL A 64 -1.52 -3.37 5.08
CA VAL A 64 -0.95 -3.45 3.73
C VAL A 64 -1.81 -4.34 2.85
N ASP A 65 -2.24 -5.48 3.38
CA ASP A 65 -3.15 -6.40 2.70
C ASP A 65 -4.25 -6.88 3.66
N PRO A 66 -5.36 -6.11 3.77
CA PRO A 66 -6.51 -6.50 4.59
C PRO A 66 -7.12 -7.85 4.20
N THR A 67 -6.95 -8.28 2.95
CA THR A 67 -7.59 -9.48 2.42
C THR A 67 -7.02 -10.76 3.05
N LEU A 68 -5.81 -10.72 3.62
CA LEU A 68 -5.20 -11.82 4.38
C LEU A 68 -6.03 -12.26 5.59
N HIS A 69 -6.87 -11.36 6.11
CA HIS A 69 -7.81 -11.63 7.22
C HIS A 69 -9.27 -11.62 6.75
N GLY A 70 -9.51 -11.66 5.45
CA GLY A 70 -10.85 -11.58 4.86
C GLY A 70 -11.49 -10.18 4.94
N HIS A 71 -10.71 -9.16 5.28
CA HIS A 71 -11.19 -7.79 5.36
C HIS A 71 -11.09 -7.09 3.98
N PRO A 72 -12.01 -6.17 3.65
CA PRO A 72 -11.98 -5.43 2.39
C PRO A 72 -10.79 -4.46 2.36
N ASP A 73 -10.10 -4.41 1.23
CA ASP A 73 -9.06 -3.43 0.88
C ASP A 73 -9.59 -2.31 -0.03
N HIS A 74 -10.87 -2.38 -0.43
CA HIS A 74 -11.54 -1.44 -1.31
C HIS A 74 -13.07 -1.53 -1.12
N MET A 75 -13.77 -0.41 -1.31
CA MET A 75 -15.24 -0.32 -1.25
C MET A 75 -16.00 -1.35 -2.11
N ARG A 76 -15.46 -1.84 -3.25
CA ARG A 76 -16.12 -2.87 -4.08
C ARG A 76 -16.22 -4.23 -3.38
N ASN A 77 -15.30 -4.50 -2.46
CA ASN A 77 -15.20 -5.76 -1.73
C ASN A 77 -15.83 -5.66 -0.33
N GLY A 78 -16.33 -4.47 0.04
CA GLY A 78 -16.97 -4.17 1.33
C GLY A 78 -18.38 -4.72 1.47
N ARG A 79 -18.58 -6.03 1.29
CA ARG A 79 -19.89 -6.70 1.46
C ARG A 79 -20.41 -6.66 2.90
N PHE A 80 -19.53 -6.29 3.84
CA PHE A 80 -19.78 -6.28 5.28
C PHE A 80 -20.77 -5.19 5.72
N CYS A 81 -21.10 -4.22 4.87
CA CYS A 81 -22.01 -3.11 5.16
C CYS A 81 -23.40 -3.24 4.51
N LYS A 82 -23.89 -4.46 4.30
CA LYS A 82 -25.23 -4.68 3.72
C LYS A 82 -26.16 -5.38 4.72
N PRO A 83 -27.09 -4.66 5.39
CA PRO A 83 -27.27 -3.20 5.41
C PRO A 83 -26.21 -2.43 6.24
N ILE A 84 -26.11 -1.11 6.04
CA ILE A 84 -25.10 -0.23 6.68
C ILE A 84 -25.15 -0.28 8.22
N ALA A 85 -26.35 -0.49 8.79
CA ALA A 85 -26.52 -0.61 10.24
C ALA A 85 -25.91 -1.89 10.84
N SER A 86 -25.56 -2.87 10.02
CA SER A 86 -24.93 -4.13 10.41
C SER A 86 -23.51 -4.26 9.84
N CYS A 87 -22.85 -3.14 9.55
CA CYS A 87 -21.43 -3.12 9.21
C CYS A 87 -20.62 -3.84 10.30
N GLU A 88 -19.89 -4.89 9.92
CA GLU A 88 -18.82 -5.39 10.77
C GLU A 88 -17.67 -4.38 10.70
N ILE A 89 -17.56 -3.54 11.74
CA ILE A 89 -16.72 -2.35 11.73
C ILE A 89 -15.23 -2.69 11.70
N HIS A 90 -14.80 -3.82 12.28
CA HIS A 90 -13.40 -4.22 12.31
C HIS A 90 -12.88 -4.66 10.94
N ALA A 91 -13.73 -5.34 10.16
CA ALA A 91 -13.47 -5.72 8.79
C ALA A 91 -13.47 -4.48 7.91
N MET A 92 -14.50 -3.64 8.03
CA MET A 92 -14.61 -2.43 7.21
C MET A 92 -13.49 -1.41 7.48
N ALA A 93 -12.84 -1.45 8.64
CA ALA A 93 -11.62 -0.70 8.91
C ALA A 93 -10.47 -1.04 7.94
N GLY A 94 -10.52 -2.19 7.26
CA GLY A 94 -9.56 -2.57 6.22
C GLY A 94 -9.45 -1.55 5.08
N VAL A 95 -10.55 -0.92 4.68
CA VAL A 95 -10.57 0.09 3.60
C VAL A 95 -9.74 1.33 3.99
N PRO A 96 -10.05 2.05 5.08
CA PRO A 96 -9.23 3.18 5.51
C PRO A 96 -7.82 2.76 5.96
N ASN A 97 -7.63 1.58 6.56
CA ASN A 97 -6.29 1.07 6.88
C ASN A 97 -5.42 0.89 5.63
N ARG A 98 -6.01 0.39 4.54
CA ARG A 98 -5.31 0.27 3.26
C ARG A 98 -4.96 1.64 2.66
N ALA A 99 -5.86 2.62 2.77
CA ALA A 99 -5.55 3.99 2.36
C ALA A 99 -4.38 4.56 3.16
N PHE A 100 -4.37 4.38 4.49
CA PHE A 100 -3.25 4.80 5.33
C PHE A 100 -1.92 4.13 4.91
N SER A 101 -1.93 2.81 4.71
CA SER A 101 -0.76 2.08 4.21
C SER A 101 -0.23 2.67 2.91
N LEU A 102 -1.10 2.84 1.90
CA LEU A 102 -0.72 3.33 0.58
C LEU A 102 -0.15 4.75 0.63
N MET A 103 -0.76 5.67 1.38
CA MET A 103 -0.20 7.02 1.48
C MET A 103 1.10 7.04 2.27
N THR A 104 1.29 6.14 3.24
CA THR A 104 2.47 6.11 4.11
C THR A 104 3.68 5.53 3.41
N VAL A 105 3.57 4.30 2.90
CA VAL A 105 4.69 3.53 2.34
C VAL A 105 4.62 3.35 0.82
N GLY A 106 3.54 3.77 0.18
CA GLY A 106 3.31 3.54 -1.24
C GLY A 106 2.75 2.14 -1.55
N GLY A 107 2.82 1.76 -2.82
CA GLY A 107 2.40 0.45 -3.32
C GLY A 107 1.12 0.51 -4.15
N THR A 108 0.57 -0.66 -4.44
CA THR A 108 -0.58 -0.84 -5.36
C THR A 108 -1.75 -1.48 -4.64
N ASN A 109 -2.93 -0.88 -4.73
CA ASN A 109 -4.13 -1.57 -4.30
C ASN A 109 -4.44 -2.68 -5.32
N GLN A 110 -4.40 -3.95 -4.89
CA GLN A 110 -4.58 -5.10 -5.80
C GLN A 110 -5.98 -5.12 -6.42
N THR A 111 -6.95 -4.59 -5.70
CA THR A 111 -8.33 -4.53 -6.13
C THR A 111 -8.49 -3.48 -7.25
N SER A 112 -8.28 -2.19 -7.00
CA SER A 112 -8.43 -1.15 -8.03
C SER A 112 -7.34 -1.18 -9.11
N GLY A 113 -6.17 -1.73 -8.79
CA GLY A 113 -4.98 -1.60 -9.61
C GLY A 113 -4.44 -0.18 -9.63
N VAL A 114 -4.79 0.71 -8.69
CA VAL A 114 -4.22 2.05 -8.58
C VAL A 114 -2.99 2.05 -7.67
N SER A 115 -1.96 2.81 -8.03
CA SER A 115 -0.70 2.87 -7.29
C SER A 115 -0.38 4.23 -6.71
N VAL A 116 0.27 4.19 -5.55
CA VAL A 116 1.00 5.30 -4.94
C VAL A 116 2.49 4.96 -5.04
N ALA A 117 3.16 5.50 -6.07
CA ALA A 117 4.56 5.16 -6.37
C ALA A 117 5.53 5.50 -5.21
N LYS A 118 5.27 6.62 -4.53
CA LYS A 118 6.06 7.07 -3.37
C LYS A 118 5.10 7.55 -2.29
N GLY A 119 5.15 6.91 -1.12
CA GLY A 119 4.44 7.36 0.07
C GLY A 119 5.05 8.63 0.69
N ILE A 120 4.31 9.26 1.59
CA ILE A 120 4.71 10.50 2.29
C ILE A 120 5.49 10.23 3.58
N GLY A 121 5.67 8.95 3.94
CA GLY A 121 6.33 8.51 5.16
C GLY A 121 5.45 8.63 6.42
N TRP A 122 5.84 7.90 7.46
CA TRP A 122 5.10 7.78 8.71
C TRP A 122 4.77 9.10 9.39
N LYS A 123 5.75 10.00 9.51
CA LYS A 123 5.57 11.30 10.19
C LYS A 123 4.49 12.14 9.52
N ALA A 124 4.54 12.32 8.21
CA ALA A 124 3.54 13.12 7.51
C ALA A 124 2.16 12.43 7.51
N ALA A 125 2.13 11.11 7.30
CA ALA A 125 0.90 10.34 7.29
C ALA A 125 0.17 10.38 8.64
N ARG A 126 0.86 10.11 9.75
CA ARG A 126 0.23 10.14 11.09
C ARG A 126 -0.22 11.53 11.51
N GLU A 127 0.53 12.58 11.14
CA GLU A 127 0.11 13.96 11.42
C GLU A 127 -1.16 14.35 10.66
N ILE A 128 -1.28 13.95 9.39
CA ILE A 128 -2.49 14.18 8.59
C ILE A 128 -3.65 13.35 9.14
N TRP A 129 -3.42 12.06 9.37
CA TRP A 129 -4.45 11.15 9.86
C TRP A 129 -4.97 11.63 11.20
N PHE A 130 -4.14 11.69 12.24
CA PHE A 130 -4.52 12.13 13.59
C PHE A 130 -5.02 13.57 13.63
N GLY A 131 -4.38 14.48 12.89
CA GLY A 131 -4.78 15.89 12.84
C GLY A 131 -6.19 16.12 12.28
N THR A 132 -6.71 15.18 11.49
CA THR A 132 -8.10 15.24 11.03
C THR A 132 -9.11 14.67 12.01
N LEU A 133 -8.69 13.89 13.02
CA LEU A 133 -9.60 13.23 13.96
C LEU A 133 -10.51 14.25 14.67
N THR A 134 -10.01 15.43 15.00
CA THR A 134 -10.80 16.48 15.68
C THR A 134 -11.78 17.20 14.77
N ASN A 135 -11.62 17.08 13.45
CA ASN A 135 -12.47 17.74 12.46
C ASN A 135 -13.59 16.82 11.97
N LEU A 136 -13.62 15.56 12.42
CA LEU A 136 -14.70 14.63 12.13
C LEU A 136 -15.85 14.78 13.13
N THR A 137 -17.02 14.35 12.71
CA THR A 137 -18.26 14.32 13.48
C THR A 137 -18.70 12.88 13.74
N PRO A 138 -19.65 12.64 14.66
CA PRO A 138 -20.06 11.28 15.00
C PRO A 138 -20.55 10.43 13.82
N GLN A 139 -21.08 11.06 12.77
CA GLN A 139 -21.62 10.40 11.56
C GLN A 139 -20.70 10.55 10.34
N SER A 140 -19.43 10.92 10.53
CA SER A 140 -18.50 11.08 9.39
C SER A 140 -18.32 9.77 8.63
N THR A 141 -18.40 9.87 7.31
CA THR A 141 -18.18 8.78 6.35
C THR A 141 -16.72 8.72 5.91
N PHE A 142 -16.35 7.66 5.19
CA PHE A 142 -15.01 7.55 4.59
C PHE A 142 -14.73 8.73 3.65
N THR A 143 -15.70 9.14 2.84
CA THR A 143 -15.54 10.30 1.94
C THR A 143 -15.28 11.59 2.72
N ILE A 144 -15.99 11.83 3.83
CA ILE A 144 -15.77 13.01 4.68
C ILE A 144 -14.35 12.99 5.26
N ALA A 145 -13.91 11.85 5.78
CA ALA A 145 -12.56 11.69 6.31
C ALA A 145 -11.49 11.90 5.23
N ALA A 146 -11.68 11.32 4.05
CA ALA A 146 -10.77 11.43 2.92
C ALA A 146 -10.61 12.89 2.44
N LEU A 147 -11.71 13.63 2.32
CA LEU A 147 -11.68 15.05 1.94
C LEU A 147 -11.03 15.94 3.00
N ALA A 148 -11.28 15.66 4.29
CA ALA A 148 -10.63 16.37 5.39
C ALA A 148 -9.10 16.17 5.34
N GLN A 149 -8.66 14.92 5.15
CA GLN A 149 -7.25 14.58 5.06
C GLN A 149 -6.60 15.18 3.82
N PHE A 150 -7.27 15.10 2.67
CA PHE A 150 -6.80 15.72 1.44
C PHE A 150 -6.67 17.25 1.58
N THR A 151 -7.60 17.89 2.29
CA THR A 151 -7.52 19.33 2.56
C THR A 151 -6.31 19.70 3.42
N VAL A 152 -6.02 18.93 4.47
CA VAL A 152 -4.80 19.11 5.29
C VAL A 152 -3.53 18.82 4.47
N ALA A 153 -3.57 17.81 3.61
CA ALA A 153 -2.46 17.43 2.73
C ALA A 153 -2.13 18.52 1.71
N TRP A 154 -3.14 19.22 1.19
CA TRP A 154 -2.97 20.27 0.17
C TRP A 154 -2.04 21.40 0.61
N ALA A 155 -2.04 21.74 1.89
CA ALA A 155 -1.17 22.78 2.45
C ALA A 155 0.32 22.37 2.56
N ARG A 156 0.68 21.10 2.26
CA ARG A 156 2.00 20.51 2.52
C ARG A 156 2.88 20.33 1.26
N GLY A 157 2.54 20.97 0.15
CA GLY A 157 3.29 20.90 -1.13
C GLY A 157 2.89 19.72 -2.01
N ALA A 158 3.17 19.77 -3.31
CA ALA A 158 2.48 18.99 -4.36
C ALA A 158 2.48 17.45 -4.21
N ASP A 159 3.52 16.84 -3.64
CA ASP A 159 3.60 15.38 -3.51
C ASP A 159 2.66 14.81 -2.44
N VAL A 160 2.43 15.56 -1.36
CA VAL A 160 1.60 15.11 -0.23
C VAL A 160 0.12 14.95 -0.59
N PRO A 161 -0.57 15.94 -1.20
CA PRO A 161 -1.96 15.79 -1.62
C PRO A 161 -2.11 14.72 -2.70
N ARG A 162 -1.12 14.55 -3.59
CA ARG A 162 -1.15 13.47 -4.59
C ARG A 162 -1.18 12.10 -3.92
N ALA A 163 -0.25 11.82 -3.01
CA ALA A 163 -0.23 10.52 -2.33
C ALA A 163 -1.49 10.27 -1.50
N VAL A 164 -1.99 11.26 -0.77
CA VAL A 164 -3.23 11.13 0.04
C VAL A 164 -4.45 10.91 -0.84
N GLY A 165 -4.63 11.74 -1.88
CA GLY A 165 -5.75 11.62 -2.82
C GLY A 165 -5.73 10.30 -3.58
N CYS A 166 -4.56 9.89 -4.09
CA CYS A 166 -4.41 8.61 -4.79
C CYS A 166 -4.63 7.40 -3.88
N ALA A 167 -4.22 7.45 -2.61
CA ALA A 167 -4.48 6.35 -1.67
C ALA A 167 -5.98 6.16 -1.41
N TRP A 168 -6.73 7.23 -1.18
CA TRP A 168 -8.19 7.17 -1.00
C TRP A 168 -8.94 6.80 -2.29
N HIS A 169 -8.43 7.25 -3.44
CA HIS A 169 -8.94 6.82 -4.74
C HIS A 169 -8.69 5.32 -4.98
N ALA A 170 -7.51 4.82 -4.61
CA ALA A 170 -7.13 3.43 -4.80
C ALA A 170 -8.00 2.45 -4.00
N VAL A 171 -8.57 2.87 -2.87
CA VAL A 171 -9.52 2.07 -2.09
C VAL A 171 -10.99 2.33 -2.47
N GLY A 172 -11.23 3.17 -3.48
CA GLY A 172 -12.55 3.46 -4.03
C GLY A 172 -13.42 4.37 -3.17
N VAL A 173 -12.82 5.26 -2.37
CA VAL A 173 -13.55 6.21 -1.53
C VAL A 173 -13.64 7.59 -2.18
N LEU A 174 -12.58 8.03 -2.87
CA LEU A 174 -12.58 9.28 -3.63
C LEU A 174 -12.67 9.00 -5.13
N GLU A 175 -13.43 9.84 -5.83
CA GLU A 175 -13.37 9.96 -7.28
C GLU A 175 -12.49 11.16 -7.65
N LEU A 176 -11.63 11.01 -8.65
CA LEU A 176 -10.72 12.06 -9.12
C LEU A 176 -11.44 13.01 -10.09
N ASN A 177 -12.47 13.70 -9.60
CA ASN A 177 -13.24 14.63 -10.39
C ASN A 177 -13.56 15.92 -9.64
N ALA A 178 -13.90 16.96 -10.40
CA ALA A 178 -14.13 18.30 -9.85
C ALA A 178 -15.47 18.43 -9.10
N ALA A 179 -16.36 17.44 -9.18
CA ALA A 179 -17.65 17.47 -8.49
C ALA A 179 -17.48 17.24 -6.97
N PHE A 180 -16.49 16.45 -6.56
CA PHE A 180 -16.13 16.26 -5.16
C PHE A 180 -15.27 17.40 -4.62
N ASP A 181 -14.20 17.74 -5.33
CA ASP A 181 -13.31 18.86 -5.03
C ASP A 181 -12.53 19.22 -6.32
N PRO A 182 -12.52 20.48 -6.79
CA PRO A 182 -11.79 20.87 -7.99
C PRO A 182 -10.30 20.48 -7.99
N ARG A 183 -9.70 20.40 -6.80
CA ARG A 183 -8.29 20.02 -6.61
C ARG A 183 -8.05 18.52 -6.84
N LEU A 184 -9.06 17.66 -6.73
CA LEU A 184 -8.93 16.23 -7.02
C LEU A 184 -8.80 15.96 -8.52
N ALA A 185 -9.42 16.78 -9.37
CA ALA A 185 -9.34 16.64 -10.82
C ALA A 185 -7.93 16.91 -11.39
N THR A 186 -7.03 17.51 -10.61
CA THR A 186 -5.65 17.76 -11.03
C THR A 186 -4.71 16.61 -10.68
N LEU A 187 -5.17 15.63 -9.90
CA LEU A 187 -4.35 14.49 -9.50
C LEU A 187 -4.26 13.47 -10.63
N VAL A 188 -3.04 13.01 -10.89
CA VAL A 188 -2.78 11.83 -11.72
C VAL A 188 -2.34 10.71 -10.80
N CYS A 189 -3.20 9.70 -10.69
CA CYS A 189 -2.90 8.48 -9.96
C CYS A 189 -2.60 7.41 -11.00
N PRO A 190 -1.32 7.01 -11.15
CA PRO A 190 -0.98 6.02 -12.14
C PRO A 190 -1.73 4.72 -11.80
N PRO A 191 -2.20 3.97 -12.82
CA PRO A 191 -2.46 2.56 -12.60
C PRO A 191 -1.18 1.91 -12.05
N ALA A 192 -1.30 0.70 -11.52
CA ALA A 192 -0.20 -0.20 -11.34
C ALA A 192 0.71 -0.05 -12.55
N ALA A 193 1.93 0.45 -12.33
CA ALA A 193 3.01 0.17 -13.27
C ALA A 193 2.86 -1.32 -13.49
N SER A 194 2.44 -1.71 -14.69
CA SER A 194 1.92 -3.04 -14.95
C SER A 194 2.87 -3.99 -14.27
N ALA A 195 2.41 -4.66 -13.20
CA ALA A 195 3.10 -5.85 -12.79
C ALA A 195 3.23 -6.64 -14.10
N PRO A 196 4.44 -7.13 -14.45
CA PRO A 196 4.54 -8.07 -15.54
C PRO A 196 3.38 -9.04 -15.35
N PRO A 197 2.56 -9.29 -16.39
CA PRO A 197 1.37 -10.13 -16.24
C PRO A 197 1.78 -11.34 -15.42
N PRO A 198 0.99 -11.76 -14.40
CA PRO A 198 1.38 -12.89 -13.56
C PRO A 198 1.84 -13.96 -14.52
N ALA A 199 3.12 -14.34 -14.42
CA ALA A 199 3.72 -15.29 -15.34
C ALA A 199 2.67 -16.37 -15.47
N LYS A 200 2.10 -16.50 -16.68
CA LYS A 200 1.09 -17.52 -16.91
C LYS A 200 1.71 -18.76 -16.30
N SER A 201 0.94 -19.49 -15.49
CA SER A 201 1.29 -20.86 -15.13
C SER A 201 1.26 -21.72 -16.41
N GLY A 202 2.06 -21.34 -17.39
CA GLY A 202 2.74 -22.24 -18.27
C GLY A 202 4.05 -22.49 -17.56
N ILE A 203 4.39 -23.76 -17.44
CA ILE A 203 5.73 -24.21 -17.17
C ILE A 203 6.65 -23.41 -18.13
N VAL A 204 7.30 -22.36 -17.63
CA VAL A 204 8.40 -21.74 -18.36
C VAL A 204 9.51 -22.75 -18.21
N GLU A 205 9.74 -23.50 -19.28
CA GLU A 205 10.93 -24.33 -19.41
C GLU A 205 12.12 -23.49 -18.95
N SER A 206 12.81 -24.02 -17.94
CA SER A 206 13.99 -23.46 -17.31
C SER A 206 15.09 -23.22 -18.34
N GLN A 207 15.07 -22.08 -19.02
CA GLN A 207 16.21 -21.65 -19.81
C GLN A 207 17.00 -20.64 -18.99
N GLY A 208 17.95 -21.14 -18.20
CA GLY A 208 18.97 -20.28 -17.60
C GLY A 208 19.57 -20.82 -16.32
N CYS A 209 18.74 -21.19 -15.33
CA CYS A 209 19.25 -21.52 -13.99
C CYS A 209 19.83 -22.93 -13.88
N MET A 210 19.33 -23.92 -14.64
CA MET A 210 19.82 -25.30 -14.53
C MET A 210 21.35 -25.38 -14.74
N GLY A 211 22.06 -25.94 -13.77
CA GLY A 211 23.52 -26.08 -13.79
C GLY A 211 24.30 -24.83 -13.37
N ARG A 212 23.62 -23.74 -12.95
CA ARG A 212 24.25 -22.53 -12.44
C ARG A 212 24.10 -22.41 -10.92
N GLY A 213 25.08 -21.79 -10.29
CA GLY A 213 25.03 -21.39 -8.88
C GLY A 213 24.13 -20.18 -8.68
N ASP A 214 24.42 -19.41 -7.63
CA ASP A 214 23.68 -18.20 -7.31
C ASP A 214 24.07 -17.10 -8.29
N VAL A 215 23.15 -16.74 -9.19
CA VAL A 215 23.41 -15.80 -10.30
C VAL A 215 22.14 -15.09 -10.73
N VAL A 216 22.26 -13.86 -11.23
CA VAL A 216 21.15 -13.11 -11.84
C VAL A 216 21.38 -13.04 -13.35
N LEU A 217 20.38 -13.44 -14.15
CA LEU A 217 20.49 -13.56 -15.61
C LEU A 217 19.50 -12.63 -16.30
N CYS A 218 19.97 -11.69 -17.12
CA CYS A 218 19.09 -10.85 -17.93
C CYS A 218 18.23 -11.71 -18.88
N ASP A 219 16.94 -11.40 -18.98
CA ASP A 219 16.02 -12.11 -19.86
C ASP A 219 16.14 -11.59 -21.31
N ASP A 220 16.24 -12.50 -22.28
CA ASP A 220 16.29 -12.16 -23.71
C ASP A 220 14.90 -11.76 -24.27
N LYS A 221 13.83 -12.30 -23.69
CA LYS A 221 12.43 -12.09 -24.11
C LYS A 221 11.81 -10.89 -23.40
N GLU A 222 12.24 -10.61 -22.17
CA GLU A 222 11.79 -9.46 -21.37
C GLU A 222 13.00 -8.57 -21.02
N PRO A 223 13.41 -7.66 -21.95
CA PRO A 223 14.72 -7.00 -21.90
C PRO A 223 14.97 -6.15 -20.65
N SER A 224 13.92 -5.69 -19.98
CA SER A 224 13.97 -4.88 -18.76
C SER A 224 14.00 -5.72 -17.47
N SER A 225 14.17 -7.04 -17.58
CA SER A 225 14.09 -7.97 -16.45
C SER A 225 15.28 -8.93 -16.38
N ALA A 226 15.46 -9.52 -15.20
CA ALA A 226 16.44 -10.56 -14.95
C ALA A 226 15.91 -11.64 -14.00
N THR A 227 16.28 -12.89 -14.23
CA THR A 227 15.92 -14.03 -13.39
C THR A 227 16.95 -14.23 -12.28
N VAL A 228 16.49 -14.39 -11.04
CA VAL A 228 17.34 -14.71 -9.90
C VAL A 228 17.41 -16.23 -9.76
N CYS A 229 18.60 -16.79 -9.98
CA CYS A 229 18.89 -18.20 -9.82
C CYS A 229 19.54 -18.47 -8.46
N LYS A 230 19.14 -19.57 -7.82
CA LYS A 230 19.79 -20.10 -6.61
C LYS A 230 19.82 -21.62 -6.67
N ASN A 231 21.01 -22.21 -6.52
CA ASN A 231 21.21 -23.67 -6.59
C ASN A 231 20.53 -24.33 -7.81
N GLY A 232 20.64 -23.73 -8.99
CA GLY A 232 20.07 -24.26 -10.22
C GLY A 232 18.58 -23.98 -10.42
N GLY A 233 17.87 -23.44 -9.42
CA GLY A 233 16.44 -23.11 -9.47
C GLY A 233 16.16 -21.62 -9.61
N VAL A 234 14.99 -21.28 -10.15
CA VAL A 234 14.49 -19.90 -10.19
C VAL A 234 13.90 -19.58 -8.81
N VAL A 235 14.36 -18.49 -8.19
CA VAL A 235 13.88 -18.05 -6.86
C VAL A 235 13.28 -16.65 -6.86
N GLY A 236 13.35 -15.92 -7.98
CA GLY A 236 12.76 -14.61 -8.12
C GLY A 236 13.10 -13.95 -9.45
N THR A 237 12.67 -12.70 -9.58
CA THR A 237 12.91 -11.84 -10.75
C THR A 237 13.25 -10.44 -10.25
N MET A 238 14.19 -9.79 -10.93
CA MET A 238 14.52 -8.38 -10.76
C MET A 238 14.13 -7.62 -12.01
N VAL A 239 13.82 -6.33 -11.88
CA VAL A 239 13.39 -5.48 -12.99
C VAL A 239 14.07 -4.13 -12.93
N CYS A 240 14.30 -3.54 -14.08
CA CYS A 240 14.77 -2.16 -14.18
C CYS A 240 13.76 -1.21 -13.54
N ALA A 241 14.25 -0.19 -12.84
CA ALA A 241 13.43 0.86 -12.26
C ALA A 241 12.63 1.63 -13.34
N ASP A 242 13.22 1.77 -14.53
CA ASP A 242 12.53 2.22 -15.75
C ASP A 242 12.40 1.04 -16.72
N THR A 243 11.17 0.65 -17.02
CA THR A 243 10.86 -0.46 -17.95
C THR A 243 11.24 -0.18 -19.40
N ALA A 244 11.57 1.07 -19.75
CA ALA A 244 12.13 1.42 -21.05
C ALA A 244 13.63 1.08 -21.17
N MET A 245 14.31 0.84 -20.06
CA MET A 245 15.72 0.45 -20.01
C MET A 245 15.89 -1.07 -20.07
N ARG A 246 17.09 -1.52 -20.44
CA ARG A 246 17.42 -2.94 -20.57
C ARG A 246 18.34 -3.37 -19.44
N CYS A 247 18.16 -4.59 -18.96
CA CYS A 247 19.07 -5.24 -18.03
C CYS A 247 20.49 -5.21 -18.59
N LYS A 248 21.40 -4.60 -17.84
CA LYS A 248 22.80 -4.48 -18.25
C LYS A 248 23.51 -5.81 -18.04
N ARG A 249 24.12 -6.33 -19.11
CA ARG A 249 24.90 -7.57 -19.07
C ARG A 249 26.36 -7.29 -18.75
N VAL A 250 27.02 -8.27 -18.12
CA VAL A 250 28.48 -8.25 -17.93
C VAL A 250 29.19 -8.16 -19.29
N SER A 251 28.66 -8.84 -20.32
CA SER A 251 29.10 -8.69 -21.70
C SER A 251 28.00 -9.11 -22.69
N PRO A 252 28.09 -8.75 -23.99
CA PRO A 252 27.09 -9.17 -24.99
C PRO A 252 26.88 -10.70 -25.08
N SER A 253 27.91 -11.49 -24.78
CA SER A 253 27.88 -12.97 -24.82
C SER A 253 27.58 -13.62 -23.47
N ASP A 254 27.62 -12.86 -22.37
CA ASP A 254 27.36 -13.36 -21.01
C ASP A 254 26.04 -12.78 -20.50
N PRO A 255 25.00 -13.59 -20.33
CA PRO A 255 23.69 -13.10 -19.89
C PRO A 255 23.65 -12.68 -18.41
N THR A 256 24.75 -12.82 -17.66
CA THR A 256 24.82 -12.41 -16.27
C THR A 256 24.56 -10.90 -16.14
N ALA A 257 23.64 -10.54 -15.25
CA ALA A 257 23.28 -9.16 -14.97
C ALA A 257 24.35 -8.46 -14.13
N VAL A 258 24.58 -7.19 -14.43
CA VAL A 258 25.33 -6.28 -13.55
C VAL A 258 24.36 -5.79 -12.47
N LEU A 259 24.78 -5.89 -11.22
CA LEU A 259 24.07 -5.30 -10.09
C LEU A 259 24.79 -4.03 -9.63
N ASP A 260 24.05 -3.04 -9.14
CA ASP A 260 24.63 -1.84 -8.56
C ASP A 260 25.12 -2.06 -7.11
N ALA A 261 25.58 -0.99 -6.47
CA ALA A 261 26.14 -1.06 -5.12
C ALA A 261 25.11 -1.44 -4.05
N ASP A 262 23.81 -1.24 -4.33
CA ASP A 262 22.70 -1.57 -3.44
C ASP A 262 22.15 -2.98 -3.71
N GLY A 263 22.72 -3.69 -4.69
CA GLY A 263 22.30 -5.02 -5.09
C GLY A 263 21.07 -5.02 -6.01
N GLU A 264 20.72 -3.87 -6.57
CA GLU A 264 19.62 -3.72 -7.53
C GLU A 264 20.10 -3.91 -8.97
N LEU A 265 19.15 -4.10 -9.89
CA LEU A 265 19.48 -4.37 -11.29
C LEU A 265 20.03 -3.11 -11.97
N ALA A 266 21.28 -3.15 -12.42
CA ALA A 266 21.81 -2.08 -13.26
C ALA A 266 21.20 -2.19 -14.67
N CYS A 267 20.76 -1.05 -15.22
CA CYS A 267 20.10 -1.00 -16.53
C CYS A 267 20.69 0.07 -17.43
N GLU A 268 20.64 -0.16 -18.74
CA GLU A 268 21.19 0.70 -19.81
C GLU A 268 20.25 0.83 -21.03
#